data_AF-A0A561WKH9-F1
#
_entry.id   AF-A0A561WKH9-F1
#
_cell.length_a   1.000
_cell.length_b   1.000
_cell.length_c   1.000
_cell.angle_alpha   90.00
_cell.angle_beta   90.00
_cell.angle_gamma   90.00
#
_symmetry.space_group_name_H-M   'P 1'
#
loop_
_entity.id
_entity.type
_entity.pdbx_description
1 polymer ?
#
loop_
_entity_poly.entity_id
_entity_poly.type
_entity_poly.pdbx_seq_one_letter_code
_entity_poly.pdbx_strand_id
1 'polypeptide(L)'
;MRRALLLLLGSVLLVLALATPAAAGCAISYQPGEIAPGVDNGCGGAVPWVAAALVTTSGVLAGLSPLILSAWLDAAGAVTAEADLGAMATTGTAAPVSRDDSLPEATVKVHRKDFHPRGQFDRKMNALSRLSDDGKLFKQANKVARDKRITDGYKKRVRKAILRKYWPGHKQLATKLLQRLKEQHPDHVWELQLGGPDTVSNLQLLHGRTNVDIGSQIWQQIMHLPDGTPIRIEVVG
;
A
#
# COMPACT_ATOMS: atom_id res chain seq x y z
N MET A 1 68.19 8.34 2.40
CA MET A 1 67.97 8.41 0.94
C MET A 1 67.00 7.30 0.53
N ARG A 2 65.88 7.71 -0.09
CA ARG A 2 65.09 7.03 -1.14
C ARG A 2 64.67 5.55 -1.01
N ARG A 3 63.35 5.39 -0.87
CA ARG A 3 62.41 4.56 -1.70
C ARG A 3 62.48 3.03 -1.62
N ALA A 4 61.37 2.42 -1.19
CA ALA A 4 60.63 1.44 -1.98
C ALA A 4 59.20 1.27 -1.42
N LEU A 5 58.24 1.83 -2.16
CA LEU A 5 56.79 1.73 -1.95
C LEU A 5 56.31 0.56 -2.83
N LEU A 6 55.79 -0.51 -2.24
CA LEU A 6 55.09 -1.57 -2.98
C LEU A 6 53.61 -1.52 -2.63
N LEU A 7 52.82 -1.11 -3.61
CA LEU A 7 51.36 -1.18 -3.66
C LEU A 7 50.93 -2.62 -3.93
N LEU A 8 50.11 -3.20 -3.06
CA LEU A 8 49.31 -4.39 -3.37
C LEU A 8 47.84 -3.98 -3.37
N LEU A 9 47.31 -3.80 -4.59
CA LEU A 9 45.90 -3.68 -4.90
C LEU A 9 45.24 -5.06 -4.73
N GLY A 10 44.44 -5.22 -3.68
CA GLY A 10 43.59 -6.39 -3.48
C GLY A 10 42.25 -6.23 -4.21
N SER A 11 42.05 -7.05 -5.23
CA SER A 11 40.86 -7.15 -6.07
C SER A 11 39.61 -7.54 -5.28
N VAL A 12 38.54 -6.74 -5.40
CA VAL A 12 37.19 -7.10 -4.96
C VAL A 12 36.53 -7.91 -6.08
N LEU A 13 36.42 -9.23 -5.87
CA LEU A 13 35.70 -10.13 -6.76
C LEU A 13 34.21 -10.16 -6.33
N LEU A 14 33.35 -9.48 -7.08
CA LEU A 14 31.89 -9.54 -6.92
C LEU A 14 31.37 -10.71 -7.75
N VAL A 15 30.96 -11.80 -7.09
CA VAL A 15 30.27 -12.93 -7.74
C VAL A 15 28.78 -12.63 -7.77
N LEU A 16 28.27 -12.28 -8.95
CA LEU A 16 26.84 -12.12 -9.22
C LEU A 16 26.28 -13.49 -9.63
N ALA A 17 25.55 -14.15 -8.73
CA ALA A 17 24.79 -15.36 -9.05
C ALA A 17 23.49 -14.97 -9.77
N LEU A 18 23.41 -15.28 -11.07
CA LEU A 18 22.18 -15.24 -11.87
C LEU A 18 21.35 -16.48 -11.53
N ALA A 19 20.17 -16.28 -10.92
CA ALA A 19 19.15 -17.30 -10.81
C ALA A 19 18.07 -17.03 -11.87
N THR A 20 17.97 -17.90 -12.88
CA THR A 20 16.83 -17.99 -13.78
C THR A 20 15.76 -18.92 -13.18
N PRO A 21 14.45 -18.63 -13.35
CA PRO A 21 13.39 -19.46 -12.78
C PRO A 21 13.07 -20.65 -13.68
N ALA A 22 13.02 -21.85 -13.10
CA ALA A 22 12.42 -23.02 -13.74
C ALA A 22 10.94 -23.12 -13.35
N ALA A 23 10.07 -23.01 -14.35
CA ALA A 23 8.65 -23.30 -14.26
C ALA A 23 8.41 -24.80 -14.51
N ALA A 24 7.73 -25.46 -13.58
CA ALA A 24 7.02 -26.74 -13.72
C ALA A 24 6.25 -26.96 -12.40
N GLY A 25 5.02 -27.41 -12.31
CA GLY A 25 3.98 -27.82 -13.24
C GLY A 25 2.86 -28.33 -12.33
N CYS A 26 1.67 -27.74 -12.40
CA CYS A 26 0.51 -28.22 -11.65
C CYS A 26 0.02 -29.53 -12.27
N ALA A 27 0.03 -30.61 -11.50
CA ALA A 27 -0.76 -31.80 -11.78
C ALA A 27 -1.82 -31.93 -10.68
N ILE A 28 -3.07 -31.56 -10.98
CA ILE A 28 -4.25 -31.97 -10.21
C ILE A 28 -4.85 -33.16 -10.95
N SER A 29 -4.87 -34.32 -10.31
CA SER A 29 -5.62 -35.50 -10.76
C SER A 29 -7.10 -35.27 -10.42
N TYR A 30 -7.95 -35.27 -11.44
CA TYR A 30 -9.40 -35.15 -11.37
C TYR A 30 -10.06 -36.54 -11.25
N GLN A 31 -11.09 -36.66 -10.42
CA GLN A 31 -12.05 -37.77 -10.43
C GLN A 31 -13.43 -37.21 -10.81
N PRO A 32 -14.25 -37.95 -11.59
CA PRO A 32 -15.30 -37.38 -12.43
C PRO A 32 -16.68 -37.31 -11.75
N GLY A 33 -17.43 -36.24 -12.05
CA GLY A 33 -18.86 -36.12 -11.79
C GLY A 33 -19.37 -34.67 -11.82
N GLU A 34 -19.90 -34.25 -12.98
CA GLU A 34 -21.01 -33.26 -13.16
C GLU A 34 -20.78 -31.80 -12.69
N ILE A 35 -20.94 -30.69 -13.43
CA ILE A 35 -21.39 -30.33 -14.79
C ILE A 35 -20.73 -28.96 -15.11
N ALA A 36 -20.20 -28.77 -16.32
CA ALA A 36 -19.90 -27.47 -16.95
C ALA A 36 -20.33 -27.59 -18.44
N PRO A 37 -20.68 -26.51 -19.19
CA PRO A 37 -19.81 -25.33 -19.45
C PRO A 37 -20.60 -23.99 -19.51
N GLY A 38 -20.05 -22.77 -19.58
CA GLY A 38 -18.71 -22.16 -19.64
C GLY A 38 -18.88 -20.69 -19.18
N VAL A 39 -17.87 -19.90 -18.84
CA VAL A 39 -16.74 -19.46 -19.67
C VAL A 39 -15.51 -19.20 -18.76
N ASP A 40 -14.35 -19.70 -19.20
CA ASP A 40 -12.95 -19.31 -18.98
C ASP A 40 -12.41 -18.73 -17.64
N ASN A 41 -11.74 -19.63 -16.90
CA ASN A 41 -10.62 -19.32 -16.00
C ASN A 41 -9.30 -19.24 -16.80
N GLY A 42 -8.67 -18.06 -16.85
CA GLY A 42 -7.27 -17.89 -17.23
C GLY A 42 -6.39 -17.74 -16.00
N CYS A 43 -5.42 -18.64 -15.83
CA CYS A 43 -4.47 -18.68 -14.72
C CYS A 43 -3.73 -17.33 -14.50
N GLY A 44 -4.02 -16.64 -13.40
CA GLY A 44 -3.22 -15.51 -12.89
C GLY A 44 -2.47 -15.93 -11.65
N GLY A 45 -1.16 -16.13 -11.76
CA GLY A 45 -0.30 -16.64 -10.70
C GLY A 45 -0.36 -15.82 -9.40
N ALA A 46 -0.22 -16.53 -8.29
CA ALA A 46 0.12 -15.93 -7.01
C ALA A 46 1.37 -15.04 -7.20
N VAL A 47 1.21 -13.75 -6.94
CA VAL A 47 2.29 -12.75 -6.99
C VAL A 47 3.18 -12.97 -5.76
N PRO A 48 4.42 -13.47 -5.88
CA PRO A 48 5.26 -13.77 -4.72
C PRO A 48 6.10 -12.55 -4.39
N TRP A 49 5.53 -11.56 -3.68
CA TRP A 49 6.30 -10.38 -3.27
C TRP A 49 6.01 -9.97 -1.83
N VAL A 50 6.37 -10.84 -0.89
CA VAL A 50 6.79 -10.41 0.45
C VAL A 50 7.99 -11.26 0.89
N ALA A 51 9.14 -11.06 0.26
CA ALA A 51 10.41 -11.44 0.85
C ALA A 51 11.54 -10.54 0.31
N ALA A 52 12.26 -9.93 1.24
CA ALA A 52 13.57 -9.29 1.07
C ALA A 52 13.65 -8.03 0.20
N ALA A 53 13.41 -6.87 0.83
CA ALA A 53 14.17 -5.66 0.54
C ALA A 53 14.63 -5.04 1.86
N LEU A 54 15.85 -5.42 2.28
CA LEU A 54 16.56 -4.78 3.38
C LEU A 54 17.09 -3.43 2.84
N VAL A 55 16.26 -2.39 2.88
CA VAL A 55 16.68 -1.03 2.53
C VAL A 55 17.18 -0.34 3.80
N THR A 56 18.48 -0.11 3.85
CA THR A 56 19.15 0.79 4.79
C THR A 56 18.61 2.21 4.62
N THR A 57 17.64 2.61 5.43
CA THR A 57 17.16 3.99 5.51
C THR A 57 17.95 4.73 6.59
N SER A 58 19.09 5.29 6.19
CA SER A 58 19.77 6.34 6.94
C SER A 58 19.11 7.68 6.59
N GLY A 59 18.32 8.22 7.52
CA GLY A 59 17.78 9.57 7.44
C GLY A 59 16.29 9.61 7.74
N VAL A 60 15.92 10.23 8.86
CA VAL A 60 14.56 10.38 9.43
C VAL A 60 14.08 9.22 10.34
N LEU A 61 14.98 8.71 11.19
CA LEU A 61 14.66 7.92 12.40
C LEU A 61 15.44 8.40 13.63
N ALA A 62 15.69 9.70 13.76
CA ALA A 62 16.34 10.24 14.95
C ALA A 62 15.38 10.14 16.16
N GLY A 63 15.50 9.05 16.93
CA GLY A 63 14.88 8.89 18.25
C GLY A 63 14.05 7.62 18.50
N LEU A 64 13.84 6.75 17.52
CA LEU A 64 13.10 5.49 17.73
C LEU A 64 14.03 4.29 17.61
N SER A 65 13.99 3.41 18.61
CA SER A 65 14.69 2.12 18.53
C SER A 65 14.18 1.35 17.30
N PRO A 66 15.06 0.72 16.51
CA PRO A 66 14.70 -0.13 15.37
C PRO A 66 13.63 -1.18 15.70
N LEU A 67 13.59 -1.65 16.95
CA LEU A 67 12.61 -2.59 17.49
C LEU A 67 11.17 -2.04 17.49
N ILE A 68 10.99 -0.73 17.66
CA ILE A 68 9.66 -0.10 17.65
C ILE A 68 9.12 -0.01 16.22
N LEU A 69 9.99 0.24 15.24
CA LEU A 69 9.61 0.35 13.84
C LEU A 69 9.25 -1.02 13.23
N SER A 70 10.06 -2.05 13.48
CA SER A 70 9.75 -3.41 13.05
C SER A 70 8.46 -3.93 13.71
N ALA A 71 8.31 -3.70 15.02
CA ALA A 71 7.10 -4.09 15.75
C ALA A 71 5.82 -3.44 15.20
N TRP A 72 5.92 -2.20 14.73
CA TRP A 72 4.82 -1.46 14.11
C TRP A 72 4.46 -2.01 12.72
N LEU A 73 5.46 -2.29 11.88
CA LEU A 73 5.25 -2.87 10.55
C LEU A 73 4.62 -4.27 10.64
N ASP A 74 5.10 -5.11 11.56
CA ASP A 74 4.52 -6.44 11.79
C ASP A 74 3.04 -6.37 12.21
N ALA A 75 2.71 -5.47 13.14
CA ALA A 75 1.35 -5.34 13.65
C ALA A 75 0.37 -4.78 12.61
N ALA A 76 0.85 -3.91 11.71
CA ALA A 76 0.06 -3.40 10.59
C ALA A 76 -0.07 -4.45 9.47
N GLY A 77 1.00 -5.19 9.16
CA GLY A 77 1.02 -6.23 8.14
C GLY A 77 0.21 -7.47 8.51
N ALA A 78 0.17 -7.87 9.79
CA ALA A 78 -0.60 -9.04 10.23
C ALA A 78 -2.13 -8.91 10.05
N VAL A 79 -2.64 -7.72 9.74
CA VAL A 79 -4.08 -7.46 9.57
C VAL A 79 -4.56 -7.70 8.14
N THR A 80 -3.66 -7.78 7.16
CA THR A 80 -4.02 -8.04 5.75
C THR A 80 -4.36 -9.51 5.48
N ALA A 81 -4.03 -10.43 6.39
CA ALA A 81 -4.24 -11.87 6.21
C ALA A 81 -5.61 -12.40 6.72
N GLU A 82 -6.36 -11.64 7.52
CA GLU A 82 -7.60 -12.13 8.17
C GLU A 82 -8.84 -11.25 7.93
N ALA A 83 -9.10 -10.81 6.71
CA ALA A 83 -10.36 -10.10 6.47
C ALA A 83 -10.93 -10.31 5.06
N ASP A 84 -11.67 -11.39 4.92
CA ASP A 84 -12.78 -11.46 3.99
C ASP A 84 -14.07 -11.16 4.77
N LEU A 85 -14.46 -9.89 4.78
CA LEU A 85 -15.79 -9.46 5.25
C LEU A 85 -16.47 -8.82 4.05
N GLY A 86 -17.40 -9.57 3.47
CA GLY A 86 -18.09 -9.27 2.22
C GLY A 86 -18.70 -7.87 2.18
N ALA A 87 -18.56 -7.26 1.00
CA ALA A 87 -19.09 -5.96 0.66
C ALA A 87 -20.62 -5.96 0.74
N MET A 88 -21.17 -5.15 1.64
CA MET A 88 -22.53 -4.62 1.49
C MET A 88 -22.42 -3.10 1.44
N ALA A 89 -22.50 -2.55 0.23
CA ALA A 89 -22.49 -1.11 0.00
C ALA A 89 -23.72 -0.46 0.67
N THR A 90 -23.51 0.68 1.36
CA THR A 90 -24.60 1.42 2.01
C THR A 90 -25.35 2.33 1.02
N THR A 91 -26.64 2.50 1.28
CA THR A 91 -27.63 3.27 0.52
C THR A 91 -27.24 4.75 0.35
N GLY A 92 -27.22 5.26 -0.88
CA GLY A 92 -26.87 6.66 -1.22
C GLY A 92 -25.57 6.86 -2.01
N THR A 93 -25.03 5.79 -2.57
CA THR A 93 -23.77 5.75 -3.32
C THR A 93 -24.01 5.86 -4.83
N ALA A 94 -23.18 6.60 -5.56
CA ALA A 94 -23.23 6.64 -7.03
C ALA A 94 -22.76 5.30 -7.63
N ALA A 95 -23.29 4.92 -8.80
CA ALA A 95 -22.84 3.70 -9.47
C ALA A 95 -21.31 3.76 -9.75
N PRO A 96 -20.58 2.65 -9.59
CA PRO A 96 -19.18 2.60 -9.98
C PRO A 96 -19.04 2.95 -11.47
N VAL A 97 -18.19 3.91 -11.76
CA VAL A 97 -17.78 4.31 -13.11
C VAL A 97 -16.48 3.60 -13.46
N SER A 98 -16.26 3.37 -14.75
CA SER A 98 -15.03 2.82 -15.31
C SER A 98 -14.20 3.94 -15.94
N ARG A 99 -12.89 3.72 -16.08
CA ARG A 99 -12.01 4.63 -16.82
C ARG A 99 -12.49 4.81 -18.26
N ASP A 100 -12.53 6.05 -18.72
CA ASP A 100 -12.88 6.41 -20.09
C ASP A 100 -11.65 7.01 -20.79
N ASP A 101 -10.96 6.18 -21.56
CA ASP A 101 -9.74 6.58 -22.29
C ASP A 101 -10.03 7.52 -23.48
N SER A 102 -11.29 7.83 -23.78
CA SER A 102 -11.63 8.86 -24.76
C SER A 102 -11.54 10.28 -24.20
N LEU A 103 -11.52 10.43 -22.88
CA LEU A 103 -11.37 11.70 -22.19
C LEU A 103 -9.88 12.10 -22.07
N PRO A 104 -9.55 13.40 -22.11
CA PRO A 104 -8.19 13.85 -21.91
C PRO A 104 -7.71 13.52 -20.50
N GLU A 105 -6.49 12.97 -20.38
CA GLU A 105 -5.86 12.69 -19.09
C GLU A 105 -5.59 13.99 -18.33
N ALA A 106 -6.02 14.05 -17.07
CA ALA A 106 -5.81 15.17 -16.19
C ALA A 106 -4.66 14.90 -15.21
N THR A 107 -3.70 15.83 -15.14
CA THR A 107 -2.61 15.80 -14.17
C THR A 107 -3.05 16.42 -12.85
N VAL A 108 -2.91 15.64 -11.77
CA VAL A 108 -3.17 16.05 -10.39
C VAL A 108 -1.86 16.19 -9.66
N LYS A 109 -1.61 17.39 -9.13
CA LYS A 109 -0.38 17.74 -8.41
C LYS A 109 -0.58 17.62 -6.91
N VAL A 110 0.25 16.84 -6.24
CA VAL A 110 0.22 16.67 -4.78
C VAL A 110 1.49 17.24 -4.17
N HIS A 111 1.33 18.26 -3.34
CA HIS A 111 2.41 18.94 -2.64
C HIS A 111 2.70 18.26 -1.31
N ARG A 112 3.98 17.99 -1.05
CA ARG A 112 4.42 17.60 0.28
C ARG A 112 4.47 18.85 1.18
N LYS A 113 3.87 18.75 2.37
CA LYS A 113 3.95 19.80 3.40
C LYS A 113 4.86 19.36 4.55
N ASP A 114 5.37 20.31 5.31
CA ASP A 114 6.33 20.04 6.40
C ASP A 114 5.77 19.12 7.48
N PHE A 115 4.46 19.20 7.75
CA PHE A 115 3.81 18.34 8.73
C PHE A 115 3.56 16.90 8.22
N HIS A 116 3.86 16.58 6.97
CA HIS A 116 3.75 15.22 6.45
C HIS A 116 4.92 14.37 6.94
N PRO A 117 4.67 13.28 7.71
CA PRO A 117 5.73 12.33 8.03
C PRO A 117 6.28 11.75 6.72
N ARG A 118 7.54 12.07 6.41
CA ARG A 118 8.16 11.84 5.09
C ARG A 118 7.94 10.42 4.58
N GLY A 119 8.35 9.40 5.34
CA GLY A 119 8.20 8.01 4.91
C GLY A 119 6.75 7.51 4.76
N GLN A 120 5.77 8.20 5.36
CA GLN A 120 4.35 7.88 5.15
C GLN A 120 3.82 8.51 3.86
N PHE A 121 4.14 9.78 3.64
CA PHE A 121 3.79 10.50 2.42
C PHE A 121 4.43 9.85 1.20
N ASP A 122 5.74 9.65 1.22
CA ASP A 122 6.51 9.09 0.10
C ASP A 122 5.97 7.71 -0.30
N ARG A 123 5.65 6.86 0.68
CA ARG A 123 5.09 5.54 0.41
C ARG A 123 3.73 5.61 -0.30
N LYS A 124 2.83 6.49 0.13
CA LYS A 124 1.53 6.67 -0.52
C LYS A 124 1.68 7.26 -1.92
N MET A 125 2.51 8.29 -2.07
CA MET A 125 2.74 8.92 -3.37
C MET A 125 3.42 7.98 -4.35
N ASN A 126 4.37 7.16 -3.92
CA ASN A 126 4.99 6.15 -4.77
C ASN A 126 3.97 5.10 -5.25
N ALA A 127 3.01 4.71 -4.38
CA ALA A 127 1.94 3.80 -4.78
C ALA A 127 1.00 4.45 -5.81
N LEU A 128 0.58 5.69 -5.58
CA LEU A 128 -0.27 6.43 -6.53
C LEU A 128 0.45 6.74 -7.86
N SER A 129 1.74 7.05 -7.82
CA SER A 129 2.56 7.24 -9.04
C SER A 129 2.59 5.97 -9.86
N ARG A 130 2.87 4.81 -9.24
CA ARG A 130 2.86 3.51 -9.95
C ARG A 130 1.48 3.20 -10.54
N LEU A 131 0.40 3.46 -9.80
CA LEU A 131 -0.96 3.29 -10.33
C LEU A 131 -1.26 4.25 -11.49
N SER A 132 -0.68 5.45 -11.49
CA SER A 132 -0.77 6.40 -12.60
C SER A 132 -0.02 5.89 -13.83
N ASP A 133 1.20 5.39 -13.63
CA ASP A 133 2.04 4.84 -14.70
C ASP A 133 1.42 3.59 -15.32
N ASP A 134 0.74 2.78 -14.51
CA ASP A 134 -0.03 1.62 -14.94
C ASP A 134 -1.37 1.99 -15.63
N GLY A 135 -1.74 3.27 -15.71
CA GLY A 135 -3.00 3.73 -16.31
C GLY A 135 -4.25 3.36 -15.51
N LYS A 136 -4.12 3.07 -14.20
CA LYS A 136 -5.22 2.55 -13.37
C LYS A 136 -6.07 3.64 -12.72
N LEU A 137 -5.57 4.86 -12.63
CA LEU A 137 -6.27 5.94 -11.94
C LEU A 137 -7.25 6.66 -12.88
N PHE A 138 -8.45 6.89 -12.37
CA PHE A 138 -9.49 7.65 -13.06
C PHE A 138 -10.45 8.25 -12.04
N LYS A 139 -11.15 9.33 -12.39
CA LYS A 139 -12.14 9.94 -11.50
C LYS A 139 -13.34 9.01 -11.29
N GLN A 140 -13.61 8.69 -10.03
CA GLN A 140 -14.82 7.96 -9.64
C GLN A 140 -16.00 8.92 -9.41
N ALA A 141 -17.22 8.42 -9.58
CA ALA A 141 -18.44 9.17 -9.27
C ALA A 141 -18.54 9.51 -7.77
N ASN A 142 -19.14 10.66 -7.47
CA ASN A 142 -19.37 11.13 -6.11
C ASN A 142 -20.87 11.07 -5.76
N LYS A 143 -21.30 10.48 -4.65
CA LYS A 143 -20.51 9.89 -3.55
C LYS A 143 -19.95 8.52 -3.88
N VAL A 144 -18.67 8.33 -3.57
CA VAL A 144 -17.96 7.05 -3.76
C VAL A 144 -18.49 5.98 -2.80
N ALA A 145 -18.56 4.73 -3.27
CA ALA A 145 -18.94 3.58 -2.48
C ALA A 145 -17.99 3.36 -1.32
N ARG A 146 -18.54 3.32 -0.10
CA ARG A 146 -17.74 3.08 1.10
C ARG A 146 -18.53 2.36 2.18
N ASP A 147 -17.99 1.25 2.66
CA ASP A 147 -18.40 0.56 3.88
C ASP A 147 -17.49 0.98 5.05
N LYS A 148 -18.04 1.80 5.94
CA LYS A 148 -17.33 2.28 7.13
C LYS A 148 -16.85 1.13 8.05
N ARG A 149 -17.53 -0.03 8.02
CA ARG A 149 -17.16 -1.20 8.84
C ARG A 149 -15.79 -1.74 8.46
N ILE A 150 -15.37 -1.58 7.21
CA ILE A 150 -14.04 -1.98 6.73
C ILE A 150 -12.97 -1.14 7.42
N THR A 151 -13.08 0.19 7.37
CA THR A 151 -12.11 1.09 8.02
C THR A 151 -12.16 1.00 9.55
N ASP A 152 -13.35 0.94 10.15
CA ASP A 152 -13.49 0.83 11.61
C ASP A 152 -12.98 -0.52 12.13
N GLY A 153 -13.26 -1.60 11.39
CA GLY A 153 -12.77 -2.93 11.68
C GLY A 153 -11.26 -3.02 11.59
N TYR A 154 -10.64 -2.37 10.60
CA TYR A 154 -9.19 -2.37 10.41
C TYR A 154 -8.43 -1.82 11.62
N LYS A 155 -8.80 -0.62 12.11
CA LYS A 155 -8.13 -0.02 13.28
C LYS A 155 -8.31 -0.87 14.54
N LYS A 156 -9.49 -1.48 14.72
CA LYS A 156 -9.76 -2.43 15.82
C LYS A 156 -8.88 -3.69 15.72
N ARG A 157 -8.70 -4.25 14.53
CA ARG A 157 -7.82 -5.41 14.31
C ARG A 157 -6.35 -5.09 14.62
N VAL A 158 -5.84 -3.95 14.17
CA VAL A 158 -4.47 -3.50 14.52
C VAL A 158 -4.31 -3.37 16.04
N ARG A 159 -5.28 -2.75 16.72
CA ARG A 159 -5.27 -2.66 18.20
C ARG A 159 -5.19 -4.04 18.85
N LYS A 160 -6.01 -5.00 18.40
CA LYS A 160 -6.00 -6.37 18.91
C LYS A 160 -4.66 -7.06 18.67
N ALA A 161 -4.06 -6.89 17.49
CA ALA A 161 -2.76 -7.46 17.15
C ALA A 161 -1.64 -6.92 18.07
N ILE A 162 -1.61 -5.60 18.33
CA ILE A 162 -0.67 -4.98 19.26
C ILE A 162 -0.80 -5.60 20.67
N LEU A 163 -2.04 -5.66 21.18
CA LEU A 163 -2.29 -6.20 22.51
C LEU A 163 -1.89 -7.69 22.59
N ARG A 164 -2.31 -8.50 21.64
CA ARG A 164 -2.00 -9.93 21.60
C ARG A 164 -0.49 -10.20 21.57
N LYS A 165 0.26 -9.47 20.74
CA LYS A 165 1.70 -9.70 20.54
C LYS A 165 2.55 -9.13 21.68
N TYR A 166 2.25 -7.93 22.17
CA TYR A 166 3.16 -7.20 23.06
C TYR A 166 2.66 -7.04 24.50
N TRP A 167 1.36 -7.21 24.79
CA TRP A 167 0.85 -7.02 26.14
C TRP A 167 1.38 -8.03 27.17
N PRO A 168 1.56 -9.34 26.86
CA PRO A 168 2.03 -10.31 27.87
C PRO A 168 3.45 -10.04 28.37
N GLY A 169 4.38 -9.66 27.49
CA GLY A 169 5.81 -9.53 27.82
C GLY A 169 6.40 -8.12 27.71
N HIS A 170 5.73 -7.19 27.04
CA HIS A 170 6.28 -5.88 26.68
C HIS A 170 5.24 -4.75 26.83
N LYS A 171 4.61 -4.64 28.01
CA LYS A 171 3.53 -3.67 28.28
C LYS A 171 3.87 -2.23 27.90
N GLN A 172 5.09 -1.77 28.19
CA GLN A 172 5.52 -0.41 27.83
C GLN A 172 5.55 -0.20 26.30
N LEU A 173 6.03 -1.19 25.55
CA LEU A 173 6.01 -1.16 24.08
C LEU A 173 4.57 -1.14 23.57
N ALA A 174 3.71 -2.03 24.09
CA ALA A 174 2.29 -2.07 23.72
C ALA A 174 1.61 -0.71 23.94
N THR A 175 1.84 -0.06 25.10
CA THR A 175 1.31 1.27 25.40
C THR A 175 1.80 2.33 24.41
N LYS A 176 3.09 2.34 24.06
CA LYS A 176 3.64 3.27 23.05
C LYS A 176 3.01 3.07 21.67
N LEU A 177 2.83 1.82 21.24
CA LEU A 177 2.19 1.50 19.96
C LEU A 177 0.71 1.90 19.97
N LEU A 178 -0.02 1.62 21.05
CA LEU A 178 -1.42 2.04 21.19
C LEU A 178 -1.58 3.56 21.21
N GLN A 179 -0.65 4.28 21.84
CA GLN A 179 -0.65 5.74 21.81
C GLN A 179 -0.45 6.26 20.39
N ARG A 180 0.53 5.72 19.66
CA ARG A 180 0.76 6.06 18.24
C ARG A 180 -0.46 5.77 17.36
N LEU A 181 -1.15 4.66 17.60
CA LEU A 181 -2.36 4.27 16.84
C LEU A 181 -3.50 5.30 16.95
N LYS A 182 -3.56 6.11 18.02
CA LYS A 182 -4.62 7.12 18.18
C LYS A 182 -4.62 8.11 17.02
N GLU A 183 -3.44 8.60 16.62
CA GLU A 183 -3.23 9.62 15.59
C GLU A 183 -3.22 9.06 14.15
N GLN A 184 -3.29 7.73 14.00
CA GLN A 184 -3.26 7.06 12.71
C GLN A 184 -4.69 6.72 12.25
N HIS A 185 -4.99 7.01 11.00
CA HIS A 185 -6.26 6.70 10.35
C HIS A 185 -6.04 5.57 9.33
N PRO A 186 -7.00 4.64 9.20
CA PRO A 186 -7.08 3.78 8.02
C PRO A 186 -7.23 4.65 6.78
N ASP A 187 -6.40 4.38 5.80
CA ASP A 187 -6.26 5.13 4.57
C ASP A 187 -6.23 4.16 3.40
N HIS A 188 -6.94 4.46 2.33
CA HIS A 188 -6.90 3.67 1.11
C HIS A 188 -5.64 4.03 0.33
N VAL A 189 -4.73 3.08 0.12
CA VAL A 189 -3.48 3.32 -0.61
C VAL A 189 -3.79 3.73 -2.05
N TRP A 190 -4.67 2.96 -2.71
CA TRP A 190 -5.38 3.39 -3.90
C TRP A 190 -6.64 4.14 -3.48
N GLU A 191 -6.61 5.46 -3.62
CA GLU A 191 -7.73 6.36 -3.30
C GLU A 191 -9.05 5.92 -3.93
N LEU A 192 -10.13 5.86 -3.14
CA LEU A 192 -11.46 5.47 -3.62
C LEU A 192 -11.98 6.40 -4.74
N GLN A 193 -11.74 7.71 -4.59
CA GLN A 193 -12.08 8.72 -5.59
C GLN A 193 -11.30 8.58 -6.91
N LEU A 194 -10.24 7.76 -6.91
CA LEU A 194 -9.40 7.45 -8.07
C LEU A 194 -9.61 6.01 -8.58
N GLY A 195 -10.75 5.39 -8.26
CA GLY A 195 -11.11 4.03 -8.70
C GLY A 195 -10.62 2.90 -7.80
N GLY A 196 -10.07 3.21 -6.62
CA GLY A 196 -9.55 2.21 -5.70
C GLY A 196 -10.63 1.35 -5.07
N PRO A 197 -10.37 0.05 -4.81
CA PRO A 197 -11.33 -0.84 -4.18
C PRO A 197 -11.46 -0.55 -2.68
N ASP A 198 -12.69 -0.55 -2.16
CA ASP A 198 -12.94 -0.44 -0.72
C ASP A 198 -12.77 -1.81 -0.02
N THR A 199 -11.51 -2.19 0.19
CA THR A 199 -11.13 -3.51 0.73
C THR A 199 -10.06 -3.36 1.79
N VAL A 200 -9.95 -4.36 2.68
CA VAL A 200 -8.93 -4.35 3.74
C VAL A 200 -7.51 -4.41 3.18
N SER A 201 -7.29 -5.12 2.07
CA SER A 201 -5.98 -5.20 1.40
C SER A 201 -5.53 -3.85 0.83
N ASN A 202 -6.47 -2.95 0.52
CA ASN A 202 -6.17 -1.59 0.10
C ASN A 202 -6.00 -0.60 1.27
N LEU A 203 -6.10 -1.04 2.53
CA LEU A 203 -5.94 -0.18 3.69
C LEU A 203 -4.51 -0.17 4.24
N GLN A 204 -4.07 1.02 4.64
CA GLN A 204 -2.87 1.22 5.43
C GLN A 204 -3.10 2.24 6.54
N LEU A 205 -2.28 2.21 7.60
CA LEU A 205 -2.27 3.29 8.57
C LEU A 205 -1.45 4.49 8.08
N LEU A 206 -2.09 5.66 8.09
CA LEU A 206 -1.49 6.94 7.77
C LEU A 206 -1.82 7.96 8.86
N HIS A 207 -0.93 8.93 9.09
CA HIS A 207 -1.18 10.01 10.03
C HIS A 207 -2.43 10.79 9.61
N GLY A 208 -3.36 11.01 10.54
CA GLY A 208 -4.69 11.51 10.21
C GLY A 208 -4.69 12.84 9.46
N ARG A 209 -3.84 13.79 9.88
CA ARG A 209 -3.71 15.09 9.20
C ARG A 209 -3.15 14.95 7.78
N THR A 210 -2.22 14.02 7.57
CA THR A 210 -1.61 13.76 6.25
C THR A 210 -2.62 13.10 5.31
N ASN A 211 -3.42 12.16 5.81
CA ASN A 211 -4.51 11.54 5.06
C ASN A 211 -5.49 12.61 4.55
N VAL A 212 -6.02 13.43 5.46
CA VAL A 212 -6.99 14.48 5.11
C VAL A 212 -6.43 15.47 4.10
N ASP A 213 -5.17 15.91 4.28
CA ASP A 213 -4.55 16.89 3.39
C ASP A 213 -4.38 16.34 1.97
N ILE A 214 -3.82 15.14 1.82
CA ILE A 214 -3.63 14.49 0.51
C ILE A 214 -4.97 14.31 -0.20
N GLY A 215 -5.96 13.74 0.49
CA GLY A 215 -7.30 13.52 -0.08
C GLY A 215 -7.94 14.83 -0.54
N SER A 216 -7.77 15.91 0.23
CA SER A 216 -8.27 17.25 -0.12
C SER A 216 -7.57 17.83 -1.35
N GLN A 217 -6.24 17.75 -1.42
CA GLN A 217 -5.47 18.24 -2.57
C GLN A 217 -5.91 17.55 -3.88
N ILE A 218 -6.13 16.24 -3.84
CA ILE A 218 -6.61 15.47 -4.98
C ILE A 218 -8.04 15.89 -5.34
N TRP A 219 -8.96 15.88 -4.35
CA TRP A 219 -10.37 16.17 -4.59
C TRP A 219 -10.60 17.54 -5.25
N GLN A 220 -9.94 18.58 -4.76
CA GLN A 220 -10.09 19.94 -5.31
C GLN A 220 -9.72 20.06 -6.79
N GLN A 221 -8.79 19.22 -7.27
CA GLN A 221 -8.36 19.22 -8.66
C GLN A 221 -9.28 18.38 -9.56
N ILE A 222 -9.91 17.33 -9.01
CA ILE A 222 -10.72 16.41 -9.80
C ILE A 222 -12.22 16.66 -9.72
N MET A 223 -12.73 17.39 -8.73
CA MET A 223 -14.17 17.43 -8.41
C MET A 223 -15.08 17.91 -9.55
N HIS A 224 -14.54 18.69 -10.50
CA HIS A 224 -15.27 19.22 -11.65
C HIS A 224 -14.97 18.47 -12.96
N LEU A 225 -14.10 17.47 -12.95
CA LEU A 225 -13.85 16.65 -14.12
C LEU A 225 -15.04 15.71 -14.39
N PRO A 226 -15.28 15.29 -15.63
CA PRO A 226 -16.22 14.20 -15.92
C PRO A 226 -15.86 12.92 -15.14
N ASP A 227 -16.86 12.14 -14.72
CA ASP A 227 -16.59 10.80 -14.18
C ASP A 227 -15.92 9.93 -15.26
N GLY A 228 -15.01 9.04 -14.85
CA GLY A 228 -14.21 8.22 -15.77
C GLY A 228 -12.95 8.89 -16.30
N THR A 229 -12.76 10.21 -16.10
CA THR A 229 -11.58 10.95 -16.58
C THR A 229 -10.28 10.28 -16.11
N PRO A 230 -9.37 9.91 -17.02
CA PRO A 230 -8.03 9.41 -16.68
C PRO A 230 -7.24 10.40 -15.82
N ILE A 231 -6.57 9.91 -14.78
CA ILE A 231 -5.80 10.75 -13.85
C ILE A 231 -4.33 10.33 -13.81
N ARG A 232 -3.43 11.32 -13.87
CA ARG A 232 -1.99 11.17 -13.58
C ARG A 232 -1.63 11.91 -12.30
N ILE A 233 -0.93 11.25 -11.37
CA ILE A 233 -0.46 11.88 -10.14
C ILE A 233 0.98 12.34 -10.30
N GLU A 234 1.24 13.60 -9.96
CA GLU A 234 2.59 14.18 -9.89
C GLU A 234 2.86 14.71 -8.48
N VAL A 235 4.01 14.36 -7.93
CA VAL A 235 4.47 14.92 -6.65
C VAL A 235 5.22 16.21 -6.90
N VAL A 236 4.77 17.30 -6.28
CA VAL A 236 5.46 18.59 -6.34
C VAL A 236 6.25 18.79 -5.05
N GLY A 237 7.56 18.98 -5.23
CA GLY A 237 8.54 19.20 -4.16
C GLY A 237 8.56 20.63 -3.63
#